data_AF-A0A7R9M491-F1
#
_entry.id   AF-A0A7R9M491-F1
#
_cell.length_a   1.000
_cell.length_b   1.000
_cell.length_c   1.000
_cell.angle_alpha   90.00
_cell.angle_beta   90.00
_cell.angle_gamma   90.00
#
_symmetry.space_group_name_H-M   'P 1'
#
loop_
_entity.id
_entity.type
_entity.pdbx_description
1 polymer ?
#
loop_
_entity_poly.entity_id
_entity_poly.type
_entity_poly.pdbx_seq_one_letter_code
_entity_poly.pdbx_strand_id
1 'polypeptide(L)'
;MSQFSHLCEGDKITLLKSGCPKIINLLSVLNFNFEGKFWTVPFDNENAVQLSLDLLLERDLFPTEIHYKFMQNIQQECNSDLIMLDLL
;
A
#
# COMPACT_ATOMS: atom_id res chain seq x y z
N MET A 1 -2.16 7.00 26.02
CA MET A 1 -3.24 6.10 25.53
C MET A 1 -3.75 6.65 24.21
N SER A 2 -4.04 5.78 23.23
CA SER A 2 -4.46 6.20 21.89
C SER A 2 -5.89 6.78 21.92
N GLN A 3 -6.15 7.91 21.26
CA GLN A 3 -7.52 8.44 21.16
C GLN A 3 -8.47 7.46 20.46
N PHE A 4 -7.94 6.56 19.62
CA PHE A 4 -8.70 5.50 18.98
C PHE A 4 -9.33 4.51 19.97
N SER A 5 -8.68 4.24 21.11
CA SER A 5 -9.23 3.31 22.10
C SER A 5 -10.48 3.84 22.81
N HIS A 6 -10.71 5.16 22.75
CA HIS A 6 -11.86 5.82 23.37
C HIS A 6 -13.08 5.96 22.44
N LEU A 7 -12.96 5.58 21.17
CA LEU A 7 -14.07 5.60 20.21
C LEU A 7 -15.08 4.49 20.51
N CYS A 8 -16.31 4.67 20.04
CA CYS A 8 -17.28 3.58 20.04
C CYS A 8 -16.87 2.50 19.02
N GLU A 9 -17.34 1.27 19.22
CA GLU A 9 -16.93 0.13 18.38
C GLU A 9 -17.32 0.32 16.91
N GLY A 10 -18.47 0.95 16.65
CA GLY A 10 -18.91 1.29 15.29
C GLY A 10 -17.97 2.25 14.58
N ASP A 11 -17.47 3.27 15.28
CA ASP A 11 -16.54 4.26 14.72
C ASP A 11 -15.17 3.63 14.47
N LYS A 12 -14.68 2.79 15.39
CA LYS A 12 -13.44 2.02 15.19
C LYS A 12 -13.51 1.17 13.92
N ILE A 13 -14.58 0.39 13.77
CA ILE A 13 -14.78 -0.45 12.58
C ILE A 13 -14.87 0.41 11.32
N THR A 14 -15.56 1.54 11.38
CA THR A 14 -15.71 2.45 10.24
C THR A 14 -14.37 3.02 9.80
N LEU A 15 -13.56 3.51 10.74
CA LEU A 15 -12.22 4.02 10.48
C LEU A 15 -11.27 2.95 9.95
N LEU A 16 -11.35 1.71 10.45
CA LEU A 16 -10.54 0.61 9.92
C LEU A 16 -10.97 0.25 8.50
N LYS A 17 -12.27 0.16 8.22
CA LYS A 17 -12.80 -0.17 6.89
C LYS A 17 -12.42 0.88 5.84
N SER A 18 -12.43 2.16 6.19
CA SER A 18 -12.09 3.24 5.25
C SER A 18 -10.59 3.56 5.21
N GLY A 19 -9.90 3.48 6.35
CA GLY A 19 -8.52 3.89 6.52
C GLY A 19 -7.49 2.81 6.22
N CYS A 20 -7.72 1.55 6.63
CA CYS A 20 -6.75 0.48 6.40
C CYS A 20 -6.42 0.26 4.93
N PRO A 21 -7.39 0.26 3.98
CA PRO A 21 -7.06 0.12 2.56
C PRO A 21 -6.14 1.25 2.05
N LYS A 22 -6.37 2.49 2.48
CA LYS A 22 -5.52 3.64 2.11
C LYS A 22 -4.09 3.45 2.64
N ILE A 23 -3.95 3.02 3.89
CA ILE A 23 -2.64 2.76 4.52
C ILE A 23 -1.93 1.59 3.82
N ILE A 24 -2.64 0.51 3.49
CA ILE A 24 -2.08 -0.64 2.77
C ILE A 24 -1.55 -0.22 1.40
N ASN A 25 -2.31 0.61 0.67
CA ASN A 25 -1.87 1.13 -0.62
C ASN A 25 -0.60 1.98 -0.49
N LEU A 26 -0.54 2.87 0.51
CA LEU A 26 0.65 3.67 0.78
C LEU A 26 1.86 2.81 1.15
N LEU A 27 1.68 1.84 2.06
CA LEU A 27 2.73 0.90 2.44
C LEU A 27 3.21 0.06 1.26
N SER A 28 2.32 -0.30 0.34
CA SER A 28 2.69 -0.99 -0.89
C SER A 28 3.57 -0.11 -1.77
N VAL A 29 3.25 1.18 -1.96
CA VAL A 29 4.08 2.11 -2.74
C VAL A 29 5.48 2.23 -2.11
N LEU A 30 5.54 2.42 -0.78
CA LEU A 30 6.79 2.61 -0.04
C LEU A 30 7.71 1.38 -0.07
N ASN A 31 7.13 0.17 -0.11
CA ASN A 31 7.89 -1.08 -0.09
C ASN A 31 8.10 -1.69 -1.47
N PHE A 32 7.63 -1.04 -2.54
CA PHE A 32 7.83 -1.53 -3.89
C PHE A 32 9.19 -1.08 -4.43
N ASN A 33 10.01 -2.03 -4.86
CA ASN A 33 11.23 -1.74 -5.59
C ASN A 33 10.89 -1.55 -7.07
N PHE A 34 10.95 -0.31 -7.56
CA PHE A 34 10.64 0.02 -8.96
C PHE A 34 11.69 -0.45 -9.96
N GLU A 35 12.96 -0.54 -9.56
CA GLU A 35 14.05 -0.99 -10.43
C GLU A 35 13.94 -2.51 -10.67
N GLY A 36 13.76 -3.27 -9.59
CA GLY A 36 13.62 -4.73 -9.63
C GLY A 36 12.19 -5.23 -9.87
N LYS A 37 11.20 -4.35 -9.84
CA LYS A 37 9.76 -4.65 -9.98
C LYS A 37 9.23 -5.72 -9.01
N PHE A 38 9.51 -5.56 -7.72
CA PHE A 38 9.03 -6.49 -6.70
C PHE A 38 8.65 -5.80 -5.39
N TRP A 39 7.77 -6.44 -4.62
CA TRP A 39 7.56 -6.11 -3.21
C TRP A 39 8.40 -7.02 -2.32
N THR A 40 8.87 -6.48 -1.20
CA THR A 40 9.42 -7.30 -0.11
C THR A 40 8.32 -7.49 0.93
N VAL A 41 7.87 -8.73 1.12
CA VAL A 41 6.77 -9.08 2.01
C VAL A 41 7.30 -9.92 3.17
N PRO A 42 6.98 -9.59 4.43
CA PRO A 42 7.30 -10.46 5.57
C PRO A 42 6.59 -11.81 5.40
N PHE A 43 7.33 -12.90 5.49
CA PHE A 43 6.78 -14.26 5.45
C PHE A 43 6.65 -14.84 6.85
N ASP A 44 7.65 -14.60 7.69
CA ASP A 44 7.64 -14.92 9.12
C ASP A 44 8.46 -13.89 9.92
N ASN A 45 8.72 -14.17 11.19
CA ASN A 45 9.41 -13.23 12.09
C ASN A 45 10.87 -12.94 11.69
N GLU A 46 11.49 -13.79 10.88
CA GLU A 46 12.91 -13.69 10.51
C GLU A 46 13.12 -13.57 9.00
N ASN A 47 12.13 -13.96 8.19
CA ASN A 47 12.24 -14.07 6.75
C ASN A 47 11.29 -13.12 6.02
N ALA A 48 11.81 -12.53 4.95
CA ALA A 48 11.05 -11.81 3.95
C ALA A 48 11.18 -12.48 2.58
N VAL A 49 10.10 -12.47 1.80
CA VAL A 49 10.07 -12.99 0.44
C VAL A 49 9.86 -11.87 -0.56
N GLN A 50 10.39 -12.05 -1.77
CA GLN A 50 10.17 -11.13 -2.87
C GLN A 50 8.96 -11.58 -3.68
N LEU A 51 7.99 -10.68 -3.83
CA LEU A 51 6.82 -10.88 -4.67
C LEU A 51 7.04 -10.11 -5.98
N SER A 52 7.32 -10.81 -7.06
CA SER A 52 7.54 -10.19 -8.38
C SER A 52 6.22 -9.69 -8.99
N LEU A 53 6.26 -8.48 -9.56
CA LEU A 53 5.15 -7.91 -10.32
C LEU A 53 4.77 -8.80 -11.50
N ASP A 54 5.75 -9.29 -12.25
CA ASP A 54 5.51 -10.07 -13.47
C ASP A 54 4.72 -11.36 -13.16
N LEU A 55 5.04 -12.03 -12.05
CA LEU A 55 4.31 -13.22 -11.58
C LEU A 55 2.86 -12.91 -11.18
N LEU A 56 2.57 -11.71 -10.67
CA LEU A 56 1.21 -11.30 -10.34
C LEU A 56 0.39 -10.95 -11.58
N LEU A 57 1.04 -10.32 -12.59
CA LEU A 57 0.43 -9.99 -13.87
C LEU A 57 0.11 -11.25 -14.68
N GLU A 58 1.03 -12.23 -14.70
CA GLU A 58 0.82 -13.54 -15.36
C GLU A 58 -0.38 -14.32 -14.82
N ARG A 59 -0.76 -14.06 -13.56
CA ARG A 59 -1.91 -14.71 -12.91
C ARG A 59 -3.24 -14.02 -13.19
N ASP A 60 -3.26 -13.01 -14.07
CA ASP A 60 -4.44 -12.19 -14.42
C ASP A 60 -5.15 -11.64 -13.17
N LEU A 61 -4.36 -11.28 -12.16
CA LEU A 61 -4.87 -10.61 -10.98
C LEU A 61 -5.11 -9.15 -11.36
N PHE A 62 -6.26 -8.89 -11.99
CA PHE A 62 -6.76 -7.59 -12.45
C PHE A 62 -6.46 -6.39 -11.51
N PRO A 63 -6.49 -6.53 -10.16
CA PRO A 63 -6.13 -5.41 -9.27
C PRO A 63 -4.67 -4.95 -9.40
N THR A 64 -3.76 -5.80 -9.88
CA THR A 64 -2.31 -5.57 -9.86
C THR A 64 -1.89 -4.52 -10.89
N GLU A 65 -2.44 -4.55 -12.11
CA GLU A 65 -2.11 -3.55 -13.14
C GLU A 65 -2.57 -2.15 -12.74
N ILE A 66 -3.79 -2.04 -12.22
CA ILE A 66 -4.37 -0.77 -11.76
C ILE A 66 -3.52 -0.23 -10.61
N HIS A 67 -3.17 -1.10 -9.66
CA HIS A 67 -2.34 -0.73 -8.53
C HIS A 67 -0.94 -0.31 -8.95
N TYR A 68 -0.29 -1.01 -9.89
CA TYR A 68 1.02 -0.62 -10.41
C TYR A 68 1.00 0.78 -11.04
N LYS A 69 -0.03 1.09 -11.85
CA LYS A 69 -0.21 2.45 -12.41
C LYS A 69 -0.39 3.51 -11.32
N PHE A 70 -1.18 3.20 -10.29
CA PHE A 70 -1.31 4.07 -9.12
C PHE A 70 0.03 4.33 -8.42
N MET A 71 0.85 3.29 -8.22
CA MET A 71 2.16 3.44 -7.59
C MET A 71 3.12 4.30 -8.44
N GLN A 72 3.10 4.15 -9.76
CA GLN A 72 3.92 4.97 -10.67
C GLN A 72 3.54 6.46 -10.58
N ASN A 73 2.24 6.77 -10.50
CA ASN A 73 1.78 8.15 -10.36
C ASN A 73 2.25 8.77 -9.03
N ILE A 74 2.09 8.05 -7.91
CA ILE A 74 2.56 8.54 -6.61
C ILE A 74 4.08 8.70 -6.59
N GLN A 75 4.85 7.78 -7.18
CA GLN A 75 6.31 7.91 -7.25
C GLN A 75 6.72 9.16 -8.02
N GLN A 76 6.05 9.48 -9.11
CA GLN A 76 6.28 10.71 -9.88
C GLN A 76 5.93 11.96 -9.07
N GLU A 77 4.80 11.93 -8.36
CA GLU A 77 4.38 13.03 -7.49
C GLU A 77 5.34 13.24 -6.31
N CYS A 78 5.80 12.18 -5.64
CA CYS A 78 6.78 12.29 -4.54
C CYS A 78 8.17 12.76 -4.98
N ASN A 79 8.54 12.54 -6.24
CA ASN A 79 9.79 13.06 -6.81
C ASN A 79 9.67 14.52 -7.26
N SER A 80 8.44 15.04 -7.37
CA SER A 80 8.17 16.47 -7.39
C SER A 80 8.03 16.96 -5.94
N ASP A 81 8.44 18.18 -5.60
CA ASP A 81 8.34 18.73 -4.22
C ASP A 81 6.89 18.90 -3.70
N LEU A 82 5.90 18.28 -4.36
CA LEU A 82 4.48 18.27 -4.01
C LEU A 82 4.13 16.94 -3.34
N ILE A 83 4.28 16.87 -2.02
CA ILE A 83 3.52 15.90 -1.22
C ILE A 83 2.13 16.50 -0.99
N MET A 84 1.24 16.34 -1.96
CA MET A 84 -0.18 16.62 -1.75
C MET A 84 -0.84 15.35 -1.21
N LEU A 85 -0.95 15.24 0.11
CA LEU A 85 -1.75 14.21 0.79
C LEU A 85 -3.26 14.53 0.67
N ASP A 86 -3.74 14.77 -0.55
CA ASP A 86 -5.18 14.95 -0.83
C ASP A 86 -5.85 13.60 -1.11
N LEU A 87 -5.61 12.63 -0.23
CA LEU A 87 -6.33 11.35 -0.16
C LEU A 87 -7.12 11.21 1.15
N LEU A 88 -7.60 12.33 1.71
CA LEU A 88 -8.58 12.34 2.81
C LEU A 88 -10.00 12.46 2.28
#